data_AF-A0A6I3AG35-F1
#
_entry.id   AF-A0A6I3AG35-F1
#
_cell.length_a   1.000
_cell.length_b   1.000
_cell.length_c   1.000
_cell.angle_alpha   90.00
_cell.angle_beta   90.00
_cell.angle_gamma   90.00
#
_symmetry.space_group_name_H-M   'P 1'
#
loop_
_entity.id
_entity.type
_entity.pdbx_description
1 polymer ?
#
loop_
_entity_poly.entity_id
_entity_poly.type
_entity_poly.pdbx_seq_one_letter_code
_entity_poly.pdbx_strand_id
1 'polypeptide(L)'
;MTFRSPIFELSHTFIDDSAALSPMDCTYLGNGLNQDKLDDFSIAGAQKSAELTRATLAKLMAMQPIDEIDRIAKTVMQERLESSLALHDSQESFVLWNVLTSPPSNVRSIFELMPKNTPEDFDNIAKRLAAVDGAFKSWTGAIMEVAKNGKTTAQRQVRGVIEQLESYASGGFSQMCKNFDPEGKYAQMHAEAKLAEKAAAETADFLKNQYLPIANPNDAVGAERYAVWARYFTGAQLDLRATYEWGMADLKAINERMWEIAGAIKPGAKTLREVADHLDKDPKYVIKGKENVVKYLQDFTDAAIKRMDGEYFEIDDRIKICEARLAP
;
A
#
# COMPACT_ATOMS: atom_id res chain seq x y z
N MET A 1 19.74 23.50 -0.62
CA MET A 1 18.69 23.32 0.40
C MET A 1 19.34 23.56 1.76
N THR A 2 18.70 24.30 2.67
CA THR A 2 19.22 24.52 4.04
C THR A 2 18.47 23.60 5.00
N PHE A 3 19.19 22.72 5.69
CA PHE A 3 18.63 21.83 6.69
C PHE A 3 18.74 22.44 8.08
N ARG A 4 17.76 22.11 8.92
CA ARG A 4 17.72 22.52 10.33
C ARG A 4 18.89 21.97 11.13
N SER A 5 19.25 20.72 10.88
CA SER A 5 20.27 19.98 11.60
C SER A 5 20.80 18.82 10.75
N PRO A 6 21.92 18.19 11.16
CA PRO A 6 22.44 17.00 10.48
C PRO A 6 21.46 15.81 10.45
N ILE A 7 20.55 15.70 11.42
CA ILE A 7 19.53 14.64 11.43
C ILE A 7 18.50 14.85 10.30
N PHE A 8 18.07 16.10 10.10
CA PHE A 8 17.15 16.45 9.01
C PHE A 8 17.81 16.31 7.63
N GLU A 9 19.09 16.67 7.51
CA GLU A 9 19.87 16.41 6.29
C GLU A 9 19.98 14.91 6.00
N LEU A 10 20.33 14.09 7.00
CA LEU A 10 20.40 12.64 6.84
C LEU A 10 19.05 12.03 6.44
N SER A 11 17.95 12.48 7.05
CA SER A 11 16.61 12.04 6.69
C SER A 11 16.26 12.39 5.25
N HIS A 12 16.62 13.59 4.79
CA HIS A 12 16.38 14.02 3.41
C HIS A 12 17.18 13.16 2.42
N THR A 13 18.49 13.01 2.65
CA THR A 13 19.35 12.16 1.80
C THR A 13 18.87 10.71 1.77
N PHE A 14 18.42 10.16 2.90
CA PHE A 14 17.89 8.79 2.94
C PHE A 14 16.67 8.62 2.04
N ILE A 15 15.75 9.58 1.99
CA ILE A 15 14.58 9.51 1.11
C ILE A 15 15.01 9.54 -0.36
N ASP A 16 15.93 10.43 -0.74
CA ASP A 16 16.44 10.52 -2.11
C ASP A 16 17.17 9.24 -2.53
N ASP A 17 18.07 8.73 -1.67
CA ASP A 17 18.81 7.50 -1.91
C ASP A 17 17.88 6.28 -1.98
N SER A 18 16.86 6.21 -1.12
CA SER A 18 15.87 5.12 -1.12
C SER A 18 15.01 5.18 -2.38
N ALA A 19 14.57 6.36 -2.80
CA ALA A 19 13.81 6.54 -4.03
C ALA A 19 14.65 6.15 -5.26
N ALA A 20 15.95 6.45 -5.27
CA ALA A 20 16.83 6.03 -6.37
C ALA A 20 16.96 4.50 -6.50
N LEU A 21 16.71 3.74 -5.43
CA LEU A 21 16.66 2.26 -5.45
C LEU A 21 15.31 1.68 -5.87
N SER A 22 14.22 2.46 -5.82
CA SER A 22 12.88 2.08 -6.27
C SER A 22 12.36 3.07 -7.33
N PRO A 23 12.63 2.81 -8.62
CA PRO A 23 12.00 3.55 -9.72
C PRO A 23 10.48 3.72 -9.61
N MET A 24 9.78 2.73 -9.05
CA MET A 24 8.34 2.80 -8.84
C MET A 24 7.97 3.77 -7.72
N ASP A 25 8.68 3.77 -6.59
CA ASP A 25 8.46 4.75 -5.52
C ASP A 25 8.79 6.18 -5.99
N CYS A 26 9.78 6.37 -6.86
CA CYS A 26 10.02 7.66 -7.52
C CYS A 26 8.75 8.18 -8.20
N THR A 27 8.10 7.37 -9.05
CA THR A 27 6.83 7.75 -9.67
C THR A 27 5.74 8.02 -8.63
N TYR A 28 5.61 7.17 -7.60
CA TYR A 28 4.59 7.34 -6.55
C TYR A 28 4.76 8.65 -5.78
N LEU A 29 6.00 9.05 -5.50
CA LEU A 29 6.36 10.29 -4.80
C LEU A 29 6.34 11.53 -5.71
N GLY A 30 6.04 11.38 -7.00
CA GLY A 30 6.09 12.46 -7.98
C GLY A 30 7.50 12.91 -8.37
N ASN A 31 8.51 12.09 -8.10
CA ASN A 31 9.90 12.31 -8.53
C ASN A 31 10.12 11.74 -9.94
N GLY A 32 10.56 12.59 -10.88
CA GLY A 32 10.75 12.23 -12.29
C GLY A 32 11.96 11.34 -12.61
N LEU A 33 12.70 10.84 -11.61
CA LEU A 33 13.82 9.93 -11.85
C LEU A 33 13.35 8.53 -12.28
N ASN A 34 14.10 7.89 -13.19
CA ASN A 34 13.92 6.49 -13.60
C ASN A 34 12.50 6.09 -14.04
N GLN A 35 11.76 7.00 -14.69
CA GLN A 35 10.37 6.75 -15.12
C GLN A 35 10.24 5.62 -16.16
N ASP A 36 11.36 5.20 -16.75
CA ASP A 36 11.47 4.13 -17.72
C ASP A 36 11.78 2.74 -17.12
N LYS A 37 11.96 2.64 -15.80
CA LYS A 37 12.38 1.40 -15.12
C LYS A 37 11.34 0.89 -14.13
N LEU A 38 11.35 -0.43 -13.90
CA LEU A 38 10.64 -1.09 -12.81
C LEU A 38 11.63 -1.47 -11.70
N ASP A 39 11.09 -1.76 -10.52
CA ASP A 39 11.88 -2.19 -9.36
C ASP A 39 12.49 -3.59 -9.57
N ASP A 40 13.62 -3.82 -8.90
CA ASP A 40 14.27 -5.12 -8.79
C ASP A 40 13.73 -5.88 -7.58
N PHE A 41 12.80 -6.82 -7.80
CA PHE A 41 12.20 -7.63 -6.76
C PHE A 41 13.06 -8.84 -6.31
N SER A 42 14.33 -8.90 -6.72
CA SER A 42 15.25 -9.96 -6.29
C SER A 42 15.71 -9.77 -4.84
N ILE A 43 16.28 -10.83 -4.25
CA ILE A 43 16.98 -10.74 -2.96
C ILE A 43 18.15 -9.75 -3.03
N ALA A 44 18.86 -9.69 -4.16
CA ALA A 44 19.97 -8.75 -4.34
C ALA A 44 19.47 -7.29 -4.39
N GLY A 45 18.32 -7.04 -5.00
CA GLY A 45 17.63 -5.74 -4.97
C GLY A 45 17.29 -5.33 -3.55
N ALA A 46 16.59 -6.20 -2.81
CA ALA A 46 16.22 -5.97 -1.42
C ALA A 46 17.45 -5.75 -0.49
N GLN A 47 18.55 -6.46 -0.74
CA GLN A 47 19.79 -6.33 0.03
C GLN A 47 20.41 -4.92 -0.12
N LYS A 48 20.33 -4.28 -1.30
CA LYS A 48 20.80 -2.89 -1.49
C LYS A 48 20.04 -1.92 -0.59
N SER A 49 18.71 -2.05 -0.54
CA SER A 49 17.86 -1.22 0.33
C SER A 49 18.16 -1.48 1.81
N ALA A 50 18.41 -2.73 2.19
CA ALA A 50 18.81 -3.08 3.56
C ALA A 50 20.19 -2.51 3.92
N GLU A 51 21.17 -2.53 3.02
CA GLU A 51 22.49 -1.93 3.23
C GLU A 51 22.42 -0.41 3.41
N LEU A 52 21.65 0.29 2.56
CA LEU A 52 21.36 1.71 2.71
C LEU A 52 20.74 2.00 4.08
N THR A 53 19.74 1.19 4.48
CA THR A 53 19.04 1.31 5.76
C THR A 53 19.99 1.11 6.95
N ARG A 54 20.84 0.07 6.93
CA ARG A 54 21.85 -0.17 7.99
C ARG A 54 22.88 0.95 8.07
N ALA A 55 23.40 1.42 6.94
CA ALA A 55 24.37 2.50 6.90
C ALA A 55 23.78 3.81 7.44
N THR A 56 22.53 4.09 7.08
CA THR A 56 21.80 5.27 7.56
C THR A 56 21.52 5.19 9.05
N LEU A 57 21.05 4.05 9.55
CA LEU A 57 20.83 3.83 10.98
C LEU A 57 22.11 4.02 11.79
N ALA A 58 23.24 3.47 11.32
CA ALA A 58 24.53 3.66 11.99
C ALA A 58 24.93 5.13 12.09
N LYS A 59 24.76 5.92 11.02
CA LYS A 59 24.99 7.37 11.03
C LYS A 59 24.07 8.08 12.01
N LEU A 60 22.77 7.78 11.97
CA LEU A 60 21.75 8.38 12.83
C LEU A 60 22.06 8.15 14.31
N MET A 61 22.47 6.93 14.68
CA MET A 61 22.78 6.59 16.07
C MET A 61 23.97 7.38 16.63
N ALA A 62 24.94 7.74 15.79
CA ALA A 62 26.10 8.55 16.19
C ALA A 62 25.79 10.05 16.36
N MET A 63 24.66 10.55 15.84
CA MET A 63 24.30 11.96 15.92
C MET A 63 23.66 12.32 17.27
N GLN A 64 23.94 13.51 17.79
CA GLN A 64 23.28 14.06 18.98
C GLN A 64 22.18 15.04 18.56
N PRO A 65 20.94 14.89 19.07
CA PRO A 65 19.88 15.84 18.80
C PRO A 65 20.20 17.20 19.45
N ILE A 66 19.98 18.29 18.72
CA ILE A 66 20.24 19.65 19.24
C ILE A 66 19.09 20.16 20.13
N ASP A 67 17.89 19.57 20.00
CA ASP A 67 16.72 19.86 20.81
C ASP A 67 15.63 18.79 20.68
N GLU A 68 14.43 19.10 21.17
CA GLU A 68 13.30 18.16 21.20
C GLU A 68 12.80 17.75 19.82
N ILE A 69 12.82 18.67 18.84
CA ILE A 69 12.39 18.37 17.48
C ILE A 69 13.34 17.33 16.86
N ASP A 70 14.64 17.51 17.03
CA ASP A 70 15.64 16.55 16.58
C ASP A 70 15.56 15.22 17.34
N ARG A 71 15.25 15.25 18.65
CA ARG A 71 15.06 14.03 19.46
C ARG A 71 13.90 13.21 18.93
N ILE A 72 12.77 13.84 18.62
CA ILE A 72 11.59 13.18 18.04
C ILE A 72 11.93 12.66 16.63
N ALA A 73 12.53 13.48 15.77
CA ALA A 73 12.93 13.08 14.42
C ALA A 73 13.85 11.86 14.44
N LYS A 74 14.88 11.87 15.31
CA LYS A 74 15.78 10.73 15.51
C LYS A 74 15.03 9.48 15.97
N THR A 75 14.12 9.63 16.94
CA THR A 75 13.35 8.50 17.49
C THR A 75 12.47 7.85 16.41
N VAL A 76 11.73 8.65 15.64
CA VAL A 76 10.86 8.16 14.56
C VAL A 76 11.67 7.50 13.46
N MET A 77 12.74 8.17 13.00
CA MET A 77 13.60 7.62 11.95
C MET A 77 14.28 6.32 12.38
N GLN A 78 14.80 6.26 13.61
CA GLN A 78 15.38 5.04 14.17
C GLN A 78 14.36 3.89 14.15
N GLU A 79 13.16 4.13 14.66
CA GLU A 79 12.12 3.11 14.75
C GLU A 79 11.72 2.59 13.35
N ARG A 80 11.53 3.48 12.37
CA ARG A 80 11.23 3.09 10.98
C ARG A 80 12.36 2.26 10.36
N LEU A 81 13.61 2.68 10.51
CA LEU A 81 14.76 1.96 9.94
C LEU A 81 14.93 0.58 10.59
N GLU A 82 14.82 0.47 11.91
CA GLU A 82 14.87 -0.81 12.63
C GLU A 82 13.73 -1.75 12.23
N SER A 83 12.50 -1.23 12.12
CA SER A 83 11.33 -2.02 11.73
C SER A 83 11.46 -2.55 10.28
N SER A 84 12.01 -1.76 9.35
CA SER A 84 12.31 -2.22 7.99
C SER A 84 13.40 -3.30 7.96
N LEU A 85 14.47 -3.15 8.76
CA LEU A 85 15.51 -4.18 8.87
C LEU A 85 14.97 -5.47 9.48
N ALA A 86 14.11 -5.38 10.49
CA ALA A 86 13.50 -6.56 11.10
C ALA A 86 12.69 -7.37 10.07
N LEU A 87 11.96 -6.72 9.16
CA LEU A 87 11.24 -7.39 8.07
C LEU A 87 12.20 -8.01 7.04
N HIS A 88 13.26 -7.30 6.67
CA HIS A 88 14.26 -7.80 5.73
C HIS A 88 15.00 -9.03 6.30
N ASP A 89 15.52 -8.91 7.52
CA ASP A 89 16.34 -9.94 8.17
C ASP A 89 15.51 -11.17 8.53
N SER A 90 14.22 -10.99 8.84
CA SER A 90 13.26 -12.09 8.98
C SER A 90 12.75 -12.65 7.65
N GLN A 91 13.10 -12.06 6.50
CA GLN A 91 12.60 -12.41 5.17
C GLN A 91 11.07 -12.33 5.01
N GLU A 92 10.36 -11.73 5.95
CA GLU A 92 8.90 -11.65 5.93
C GLU A 92 8.39 -10.81 4.75
N SER A 93 9.13 -9.78 4.35
CA SER A 93 8.79 -8.94 3.20
C SER A 93 8.71 -9.72 1.88
N PHE A 94 9.40 -10.85 1.73
CA PHE A 94 9.35 -11.68 0.52
C PHE A 94 8.11 -12.60 0.47
N VAL A 95 7.48 -12.87 1.61
CA VAL A 95 6.40 -13.87 1.74
C VAL A 95 5.07 -13.29 2.19
N LEU A 96 4.99 -11.97 2.44
CA LEU A 96 3.74 -11.27 2.61
C LEU A 96 3.30 -10.62 1.30
N TRP A 97 2.56 -11.37 0.49
CA TRP A 97 1.89 -10.87 -0.69
C TRP A 97 0.53 -11.54 -0.86
N ASN A 98 -0.40 -10.82 -1.49
CA ASN A 98 -1.80 -11.22 -1.65
C ASN A 98 -2.46 -10.42 -2.79
N VAL A 99 -3.77 -10.58 -2.98
CA VAL A 99 -4.54 -9.90 -4.04
C VAL A 99 -4.63 -8.38 -3.89
N LEU A 100 -4.45 -7.85 -2.68
CA LEU A 100 -4.42 -6.40 -2.40
C LEU A 100 -3.04 -5.82 -2.69
N THR A 101 -1.98 -6.51 -2.28
CA THR A 101 -0.59 -6.07 -2.45
C THR A 101 0.32 -7.24 -2.82
N SER A 102 0.89 -7.18 -4.02
CA SER A 102 1.87 -8.12 -4.56
C SER A 102 2.70 -7.41 -5.66
N PRO A 103 3.92 -7.89 -5.99
CA PRO A 103 4.69 -7.31 -7.09
C PRO A 103 3.91 -7.22 -8.42
N PRO A 104 3.12 -8.22 -8.85
CA PRO A 104 2.23 -8.07 -10.02
C PRO A 104 1.26 -6.91 -9.93
N SER A 105 0.53 -6.77 -8.81
CA SER A 105 -0.41 -5.67 -8.63
C SER A 105 0.29 -4.30 -8.56
N ASN A 106 1.44 -4.21 -7.90
CA ASN A 106 2.21 -2.97 -7.80
C ASN A 106 2.72 -2.52 -9.17
N VAL A 107 3.26 -3.45 -9.97
CA VAL A 107 3.68 -3.19 -11.35
C VAL A 107 2.49 -2.77 -12.21
N ARG A 108 1.31 -3.40 -12.07
CA ARG A 108 0.13 -2.99 -12.84
C ARG A 108 -0.38 -1.60 -12.43
N SER A 109 -0.36 -1.27 -11.15
CA SER A 109 -0.86 0.00 -10.61
C SER A 109 0.02 1.19 -10.97
N ILE A 110 1.34 1.02 -11.08
CA ILE A 110 2.25 2.16 -11.31
C ILE A 110 1.97 2.90 -12.62
N PHE A 111 1.50 2.19 -13.64
CA PHE A 111 1.13 2.77 -14.93
C PHE A 111 -0.03 3.77 -14.86
N GLU A 112 -0.95 3.62 -13.91
CA GLU A 112 -2.04 4.56 -13.69
C GLU A 112 -1.50 5.91 -13.17
N LEU A 113 -0.40 5.88 -12.40
CA LEU A 113 0.24 7.06 -11.80
C LEU A 113 1.22 7.78 -12.74
N MET A 114 1.70 7.12 -13.79
CA MET A 114 2.63 7.74 -14.73
C MET A 114 1.98 8.94 -15.47
N PRO A 115 2.74 10.00 -15.76
CA PRO A 115 2.30 11.05 -16.68
C PRO A 115 1.88 10.50 -18.05
N LYS A 116 0.98 11.21 -18.75
CA LYS A 116 0.41 10.80 -20.06
C LYS A 116 0.24 12.01 -20.99
N ASN A 117 1.12 13.00 -20.87
CA ASN A 117 0.98 14.32 -21.50
C ASN A 117 1.87 14.49 -22.73
N THR A 118 3.01 13.80 -22.79
CA THR A 118 4.04 13.98 -23.82
C THR A 118 4.40 12.65 -24.50
N PRO A 119 4.96 12.65 -25.73
CA PRO A 119 5.46 11.43 -26.36
C PRO A 119 6.50 10.68 -25.52
N GLU A 120 7.33 11.40 -24.76
CA GLU A 120 8.31 10.81 -23.84
C GLU A 120 7.63 10.03 -22.70
N ASP A 121 6.48 10.51 -22.21
CA ASP A 121 5.71 9.80 -21.19
C ASP A 121 5.26 8.42 -21.70
N PHE A 122 4.78 8.35 -22.94
CA PHE A 122 4.37 7.09 -23.57
C PHE A 122 5.55 6.17 -23.90
N ASP A 123 6.71 6.72 -24.25
CA ASP A 123 7.96 5.95 -24.40
C ASP A 123 8.40 5.34 -23.06
N ASN A 124 8.32 6.09 -21.96
CA ASN A 124 8.60 5.58 -20.62
C ASN A 124 7.62 4.46 -20.22
N ILE A 125 6.33 4.59 -20.53
CA ILE A 125 5.33 3.53 -20.32
C ILE A 125 5.72 2.27 -21.13
N ALA A 126 6.09 2.43 -22.41
CA ALA A 126 6.52 1.31 -23.24
C ALA A 126 7.75 0.59 -22.66
N LYS A 127 8.76 1.33 -22.19
CA LYS A 127 9.96 0.76 -21.56
C LYS A 127 9.64 -0.02 -20.27
N ARG A 128 8.73 0.49 -19.44
CA ARG A 128 8.26 -0.24 -18.26
C ARG A 128 7.48 -1.49 -18.62
N LEU A 129 6.63 -1.45 -19.64
CA LEU A 129 5.92 -2.64 -20.15
C LEU A 129 6.92 -3.71 -20.63
N ALA A 130 7.96 -3.30 -21.36
CA ALA A 130 9.03 -4.20 -21.79
C ALA A 130 9.80 -4.83 -20.62
N ALA A 131 9.87 -4.15 -19.47
CA ALA A 131 10.56 -4.62 -18.27
C ALA A 131 9.72 -5.55 -17.36
N VAL A 132 8.41 -5.72 -17.63
CA VAL A 132 7.50 -6.51 -16.76
C VAL A 132 7.98 -7.94 -16.57
N ASP A 133 8.44 -8.59 -17.65
CA ASP A 133 8.96 -9.97 -17.60
C ASP A 133 10.15 -10.10 -16.64
N GLY A 134 11.11 -9.17 -16.73
CA GLY A 134 12.28 -9.14 -15.84
C GLY A 134 11.89 -8.92 -14.38
N ALA A 135 10.94 -8.02 -14.12
CA ALA A 135 10.42 -7.75 -12.78
C ALA A 135 9.71 -8.98 -12.17
N PHE A 136 8.90 -9.69 -12.96
CA PHE A 136 8.24 -10.91 -12.46
C PHE A 136 9.23 -12.06 -12.25
N LYS A 137 10.25 -12.20 -13.10
CA LYS A 137 11.31 -13.20 -12.93
C LYS A 137 12.18 -12.95 -11.70
N SER A 138 12.52 -11.69 -11.42
CA SER A 138 13.28 -11.34 -10.20
C SER A 138 12.49 -11.67 -8.93
N TRP A 139 11.19 -11.37 -8.92
CA TRP A 139 10.29 -11.74 -7.83
C TRP A 139 10.14 -13.26 -7.65
N THR A 140 9.81 -13.98 -8.72
CA THR A 140 9.60 -15.44 -8.66
C THR A 140 10.88 -16.20 -8.24
N GLY A 141 12.05 -15.73 -8.69
CA GLY A 141 13.34 -16.22 -8.21
C GLY A 141 13.54 -15.99 -6.70
N ALA A 142 13.22 -14.79 -6.20
CA ALA A 142 13.35 -14.47 -4.78
C ALA A 142 12.46 -15.34 -3.89
N ILE A 143 11.18 -15.50 -4.24
CA ILE A 143 10.24 -16.29 -3.41
C ILE A 143 10.59 -17.78 -3.40
N MET A 144 11.18 -18.32 -4.48
CA MET A 144 11.66 -19.70 -4.49
C MET A 144 12.90 -19.89 -3.65
N GLU A 145 13.82 -18.93 -3.65
CA GLU A 145 15.00 -18.98 -2.81
C GLU A 145 14.61 -18.93 -1.32
N VAL A 146 13.69 -18.02 -0.95
CA VAL A 146 13.16 -17.94 0.42
C VAL A 146 12.38 -19.21 0.81
N ALA A 147 11.67 -19.82 -0.13
CA ALA A 147 10.94 -21.08 0.11
C ALA A 147 11.86 -22.25 0.52
N LYS A 148 13.14 -22.26 0.11
CA LYS A 148 14.11 -23.27 0.56
C LYS A 148 14.33 -23.28 2.07
N ASN A 149 14.05 -22.15 2.73
CA ASN A 149 14.12 -22.01 4.20
C ASN A 149 12.77 -22.29 4.89
N GLY A 150 11.80 -22.88 4.20
CA GLY A 150 10.49 -23.21 4.74
C GLY A 150 9.54 -22.02 4.89
N LYS A 151 9.88 -20.85 4.31
CA LYS A 151 9.05 -19.65 4.35
C LYS A 151 8.30 -19.49 3.04
N THR A 152 6.98 -19.64 3.08
CA THR A 152 6.12 -19.47 1.91
C THR A 152 4.84 -18.71 2.25
N THR A 153 4.28 -18.10 1.22
CA THR A 153 2.96 -17.46 1.25
C THR A 153 1.87 -18.52 1.37
N ALA A 154 0.75 -18.18 2.02
CA ALA A 154 -0.37 -19.09 2.17
C ALA A 154 -1.03 -19.42 0.82
N GLN A 155 -1.37 -20.70 0.63
CA GLN A 155 -2.00 -21.26 -0.56
C GLN A 155 -3.23 -20.48 -1.06
N ARG A 156 -4.05 -19.95 -0.15
CA ARG A 156 -5.20 -19.11 -0.50
C ARG A 156 -4.77 -17.84 -1.24
N GLN A 157 -3.74 -17.16 -0.76
CA GLN A 157 -3.23 -15.93 -1.37
C GLN A 157 -2.55 -16.22 -2.70
N VAL A 158 -1.82 -17.34 -2.82
CA VAL A 158 -1.24 -17.79 -4.10
C VAL A 158 -2.32 -17.96 -5.17
N ARG A 159 -3.44 -18.63 -4.84
CA ARG A 159 -4.56 -18.80 -5.79
C ARG A 159 -5.16 -17.47 -6.23
N GLY A 160 -5.40 -16.55 -5.30
CA GLY A 160 -5.93 -15.23 -5.64
C GLY A 160 -5.00 -14.44 -6.56
N VAL A 161 -3.68 -14.51 -6.35
CA VAL A 161 -2.71 -13.83 -7.24
C VAL A 161 -2.58 -14.53 -8.59
N ILE A 162 -2.74 -15.85 -8.65
CA ILE A 162 -2.86 -16.58 -9.94
C ILE A 162 -4.06 -16.04 -10.73
N GLU A 163 -5.25 -15.95 -10.12
CA GLU A 163 -6.45 -15.42 -10.78
C GLU A 163 -6.26 -13.98 -11.26
N GLN A 164 -5.57 -13.14 -10.46
CA GLN A 164 -5.24 -11.77 -10.83
C GLN A 164 -4.27 -11.71 -12.03
N LEU A 165 -3.22 -12.54 -12.04
CA LEU A 165 -2.28 -12.64 -13.16
C LEU A 165 -2.96 -13.19 -14.43
N GLU A 166 -3.87 -14.16 -14.31
CA GLU A 166 -4.67 -14.67 -15.43
C GLU A 166 -5.58 -13.58 -16.03
N SER A 167 -6.14 -12.71 -15.19
CA SER A 167 -6.87 -11.52 -15.65
C SER A 167 -5.94 -10.54 -16.40
N TYR A 168 -4.72 -10.33 -15.90
CA TYR A 168 -3.75 -9.48 -16.59
C TYR A 168 -3.34 -10.06 -17.94
N ALA A 169 -3.08 -11.37 -18.00
CA ALA A 169 -2.78 -12.10 -19.23
C ALA A 169 -3.92 -12.07 -20.26
N SER A 170 -5.16 -11.97 -19.79
CA SER A 170 -6.37 -11.95 -20.62
C SER A 170 -6.74 -10.56 -21.13
N GLY A 171 -5.76 -9.80 -21.64
CA GLY A 171 -5.99 -8.48 -22.20
C GLY A 171 -5.90 -7.30 -21.22
N GLY A 172 -5.48 -7.55 -19.97
CA GLY A 172 -5.50 -6.54 -18.91
C GLY A 172 -4.53 -5.36 -19.14
N PHE A 173 -3.34 -5.62 -19.69
CA PHE A 173 -2.41 -4.56 -20.06
C PHE A 173 -2.81 -3.87 -21.37
N SER A 174 -3.33 -4.61 -22.36
CA SER A 174 -3.81 -4.03 -23.61
C SER A 174 -5.00 -3.10 -23.37
N GLN A 175 -5.95 -3.49 -22.52
CA GLN A 175 -7.10 -2.64 -22.19
C GLN A 175 -6.67 -1.38 -21.45
N MET A 176 -5.70 -1.48 -20.55
CA MET A 176 -5.07 -0.33 -19.90
C MET A 176 -4.47 0.63 -20.92
N CYS A 177 -3.63 0.13 -21.82
CA CYS A 177 -2.96 0.96 -22.82
C CYS A 177 -3.94 1.63 -23.77
N LYS A 178 -5.06 0.99 -24.12
CA LYS A 178 -6.16 1.61 -24.88
C LYS A 178 -6.83 2.76 -24.12
N ASN A 179 -6.93 2.69 -22.80
CA ASN A 179 -7.46 3.79 -22.01
C ASN A 179 -6.50 5.00 -22.00
N PHE A 180 -5.19 4.76 -22.11
CA PHE A 180 -4.17 5.82 -22.13
C PHE A 180 -3.99 6.43 -23.53
N ASP A 181 -4.14 5.62 -24.58
CA ASP A 181 -3.97 6.02 -25.99
C ASP A 181 -5.11 5.44 -26.84
N PRO A 182 -6.32 6.04 -26.80
CA PRO A 182 -7.50 5.53 -27.52
C PRO A 182 -7.34 5.51 -29.04
N GLU A 183 -6.52 6.41 -29.59
CA GLU A 183 -6.29 6.53 -31.04
C GLU A 183 -5.19 5.57 -31.54
N GLY A 184 -4.48 4.90 -30.63
CA GLY A 184 -3.42 3.95 -31.00
C GLY A 184 -2.18 4.61 -31.59
N LYS A 185 -1.88 5.86 -31.21
CA LYS A 185 -0.74 6.63 -31.73
C LYS A 185 0.61 6.01 -31.34
N TYR A 186 0.70 5.33 -30.21
CA TYR A 186 1.96 4.82 -29.66
C TYR A 186 2.07 3.30 -29.83
N ALA A 187 2.29 2.85 -31.07
CA ALA A 187 2.29 1.44 -31.44
C ALA A 187 3.23 0.55 -30.59
N GLN A 188 4.39 1.07 -30.18
CA GLN A 188 5.34 0.34 -29.33
C GLN A 188 4.73 0.01 -27.97
N MET A 189 4.06 0.97 -27.30
CA MET A 189 3.38 0.72 -26.02
C MET A 189 2.38 -0.44 -26.14
N HIS A 190 1.57 -0.44 -27.19
CA HIS A 190 0.59 -1.53 -27.43
C HIS A 190 1.25 -2.88 -27.75
N ALA A 191 2.43 -2.88 -28.39
CA ALA A 191 3.20 -4.10 -28.62
C ALA A 191 3.77 -4.66 -27.31
N GLU A 192 4.38 -3.80 -26.48
CA GLU A 192 4.95 -4.17 -25.19
C GLU A 192 3.86 -4.61 -24.19
N ALA A 193 2.65 -4.05 -24.28
CA ALA A 193 1.51 -4.50 -23.49
C ALA A 193 1.20 -5.99 -23.69
N LYS A 194 1.30 -6.50 -24.93
CA LYS A 194 1.10 -7.93 -25.23
C LYS A 194 2.23 -8.80 -24.67
N LEU A 195 3.45 -8.28 -24.61
CA LEU A 195 4.57 -8.97 -23.99
C LEU A 195 4.42 -9.02 -22.46
N ALA A 196 3.92 -7.95 -21.84
CA ALA A 196 3.55 -7.94 -20.43
C ALA A 196 2.41 -8.94 -20.10
N GLU A 197 1.42 -9.09 -20.98
CA GLU A 197 0.37 -10.12 -20.85
C GLU A 197 0.95 -11.54 -20.89
N LYS A 198 1.89 -11.79 -21.81
CA LYS A 198 2.60 -13.06 -21.86
C LYS A 198 3.40 -13.32 -20.59
N ALA A 199 4.11 -12.32 -20.07
CA ALA A 199 4.84 -12.43 -18.80
C ALA A 199 3.90 -12.74 -17.62
N ALA A 200 2.71 -12.13 -17.58
CA ALA A 200 1.70 -12.45 -16.58
C ALA A 200 1.22 -13.90 -16.68
N ALA A 201 0.98 -14.41 -17.89
CA ALA A 201 0.59 -15.80 -18.13
C ALA A 201 1.67 -16.80 -17.66
N GLU A 202 2.93 -16.54 -18.03
CA GLU A 202 4.07 -17.37 -17.61
C GLU A 202 4.25 -17.37 -16.08
N THR A 203 4.04 -16.21 -15.44
CA THR A 203 4.11 -16.08 -13.98
C THR A 203 2.96 -16.80 -13.29
N ALA A 204 1.74 -16.75 -13.84
CA ALA A 204 0.59 -17.50 -13.32
C ALA A 204 0.85 -19.01 -13.39
N ASP A 205 1.37 -19.50 -14.52
CA ASP A 205 1.73 -20.91 -14.71
C ASP A 205 2.82 -21.35 -13.73
N PHE A 206 3.86 -20.53 -13.57
CA PHE A 206 4.90 -20.74 -12.56
C PHE A 206 4.32 -20.85 -11.15
N LEU A 207 3.49 -19.90 -10.73
CA LEU A 207 2.89 -19.93 -9.40
C LEU A 207 2.02 -21.18 -9.21
N LYS A 208 1.23 -21.54 -10.23
CA LYS A 208 0.34 -22.70 -10.20
C LYS A 208 1.08 -24.03 -10.12
N ASN A 209 2.14 -24.20 -10.92
CA ASN A 209 2.80 -25.49 -11.11
C ASN A 209 4.02 -25.69 -10.20
N GLN A 210 4.67 -24.62 -9.75
CA GLN A 210 5.92 -24.70 -8.98
C GLN A 210 5.76 -24.19 -7.55
N TYR A 211 5.18 -22.99 -7.36
CA TYR A 211 5.10 -22.37 -6.03
C TYR A 211 3.92 -22.90 -5.20
N LEU A 212 2.74 -23.04 -5.80
CA LEU A 212 1.53 -23.45 -5.12
C LEU A 212 1.63 -24.84 -4.45
N PRO A 213 2.26 -25.87 -5.05
CA PRO A 213 2.43 -27.16 -4.40
C PRO A 213 3.28 -27.12 -3.12
N ILE A 214 4.19 -26.14 -2.99
CA ILE A 214 5.07 -25.96 -1.81
C ILE A 214 4.59 -24.86 -0.86
N ALA A 215 3.56 -24.09 -1.25
CA ALA A 215 3.00 -23.02 -0.45
C ALA A 215 2.30 -23.54 0.81
N ASN A 216 2.32 -22.73 1.88
CA ASN A 216 1.76 -23.11 3.18
C ASN A 216 0.24 -23.34 3.08
N PRO A 217 -0.29 -24.52 3.46
CA PRO A 217 -1.72 -24.78 3.40
C PRO A 217 -2.52 -23.98 4.44
N ASN A 218 -1.87 -23.44 5.47
CA ASN A 218 -2.50 -22.68 6.54
C ASN A 218 -2.35 -21.18 6.32
N ASP A 219 -3.42 -20.44 6.60
CA ASP A 219 -3.40 -18.97 6.53
C ASP A 219 -2.77 -18.30 7.75
N ALA A 220 -2.84 -18.96 8.92
CA ALA A 220 -2.29 -18.42 10.15
C ALA A 220 -0.76 -18.39 10.07
N VAL A 221 -0.18 -17.21 10.24
CA VAL A 221 1.28 -17.00 10.15
C VAL A 221 2.03 -17.33 11.44
N GLY A 222 1.32 -17.43 12.58
CA GLY A 222 1.93 -17.64 13.89
C GLY A 222 2.42 -16.36 14.56
N ALA A 223 2.62 -16.41 15.88
CA ALA A 223 2.87 -15.22 16.71
C ALA A 223 4.20 -14.51 16.37
N GLU A 224 5.26 -15.26 16.09
CA GLU A 224 6.59 -14.69 15.80
C GLU A 224 6.57 -13.86 14.53
N ARG A 225 6.03 -14.43 13.44
CA ARG A 225 5.87 -13.73 12.15
C ARG A 225 4.93 -12.54 12.28
N TYR A 226 3.82 -12.71 13.01
CA TYR A 226 2.86 -11.62 13.24
C TYR A 226 3.46 -10.46 14.03
N ALA A 227 4.32 -10.73 15.02
CA ALA A 227 4.91 -9.69 15.87
C ALA A 227 5.78 -8.69 15.08
N VAL A 228 6.53 -9.17 14.08
CA VAL A 228 7.36 -8.28 13.23
C VAL A 228 6.46 -7.32 12.44
N TRP A 229 5.39 -7.82 11.84
CA TRP A 229 4.41 -6.99 11.12
C TRP A 229 3.63 -6.05 12.04
N ALA A 230 3.22 -6.52 13.21
CA ALA A 230 2.51 -5.69 14.19
C ALA A 230 3.36 -4.49 14.60
N ARG A 231 4.66 -4.70 14.87
CA ARG A 231 5.60 -3.59 15.14
C ARG A 231 5.73 -2.67 13.93
N TYR A 232 5.90 -3.23 12.73
CA TYR A 232 6.04 -2.42 11.52
C TYR A 232 4.85 -1.48 11.29
N PHE A 233 3.62 -1.98 11.42
CA PHE A 233 2.41 -1.20 11.15
C PHE A 233 1.99 -0.26 12.29
N THR A 234 2.31 -0.59 13.54
CA THR A 234 1.88 0.23 14.70
C THR A 234 2.97 1.15 15.24
N GLY A 235 4.23 0.89 14.91
CA GLY A 235 5.39 1.56 15.52
C GLY A 235 5.59 1.20 16.99
N ALA A 236 4.95 0.14 17.48
CA ALA A 236 4.97 -0.25 18.88
C ALA A 236 5.23 -1.76 19.05
N GLN A 237 5.93 -2.11 20.14
CA GLN A 237 6.07 -3.50 20.57
C GLN A 237 4.88 -3.87 21.47
N LEU A 238 3.83 -4.42 20.85
CA LEU A 238 2.60 -4.77 21.54
C LEU A 238 2.71 -6.11 22.28
N ASP A 239 2.06 -6.20 23.44
CA ASP A 239 1.63 -7.51 23.98
C ASP A 239 0.42 -7.97 23.15
N LEU A 240 0.68 -8.89 22.22
CA LEU A 240 -0.34 -9.37 21.28
C LEU A 240 -1.53 -10.03 21.98
N ARG A 241 -1.31 -10.71 23.10
CA ARG A 241 -2.38 -11.40 23.82
C ARG A 241 -3.24 -10.40 24.59
N ALA A 242 -2.62 -9.47 25.30
CA ALA A 242 -3.34 -8.39 25.98
C ALA A 242 -4.11 -7.52 24.97
N THR A 243 -3.53 -7.26 23.80
CA THR A 243 -4.18 -6.49 22.72
C THR A 243 -5.42 -7.21 22.19
N TYR A 244 -5.34 -8.54 22.00
CA TYR A 244 -6.50 -9.35 21.62
C TYR A 244 -7.61 -9.32 22.67
N GLU A 245 -7.27 -9.49 23.95
CA GLU A 245 -8.24 -9.47 25.05
C GLU A 245 -8.91 -8.11 25.20
N TRP A 246 -8.14 -7.04 25.09
CA TRP A 246 -8.66 -5.67 25.03
C TRP A 246 -9.64 -5.49 23.85
N GLY A 247 -9.26 -5.93 22.65
CA GLY A 247 -10.11 -5.83 21.46
C GLY A 247 -11.44 -6.60 21.60
N MET A 248 -11.41 -7.78 22.22
CA MET A 248 -12.63 -8.54 22.51
C MET A 248 -13.54 -7.84 23.53
N ALA A 249 -12.96 -7.22 24.55
CA ALA A 249 -13.71 -6.45 25.54
C ALA A 249 -14.32 -5.18 24.92
N ASP A 250 -13.56 -4.45 24.10
CA ASP A 250 -14.06 -3.25 23.43
C ASP A 250 -15.14 -3.58 22.38
N LEU A 251 -14.99 -4.68 21.63
CA LEU A 251 -16.04 -5.17 20.73
C LEU A 251 -17.35 -5.45 21.47
N LYS A 252 -17.28 -6.07 22.65
CA LYS A 252 -18.46 -6.30 23.51
C LYS A 252 -19.09 -4.96 23.93
N ALA A 253 -18.28 -4.00 24.37
CA ALA A 253 -18.76 -2.68 24.78
C ALA A 253 -19.36 -1.86 23.61
N ILE A 254 -18.81 -1.98 22.40
CA ILE A 254 -19.41 -1.40 21.17
C ILE A 254 -20.77 -2.04 20.91
N ASN A 255 -20.86 -3.37 20.96
CA ASN A 255 -22.10 -4.09 20.71
C ASN A 255 -23.20 -3.75 21.74
N GLU A 256 -22.84 -3.60 23.01
CA GLU A 256 -23.77 -3.14 24.07
C GLU A 256 -24.33 -1.75 23.76
N ARG A 257 -23.48 -0.79 23.41
CA ARG A 257 -23.89 0.56 22.99
C ARG A 257 -24.78 0.54 21.74
N MET A 258 -24.47 -0.31 20.77
CA MET A 258 -25.32 -0.48 19.59
C MET A 258 -26.73 -0.94 19.97
N TRP A 259 -26.87 -1.84 20.94
CA TRP A 259 -28.17 -2.32 21.42
C TRP A 259 -28.96 -1.29 22.22
N GLU A 260 -28.29 -0.46 23.03
CA GLU A 260 -28.94 0.68 23.71
C GLU A 260 -29.58 1.64 22.69
N ILE A 261 -28.82 2.01 21.66
CA ILE A 261 -29.29 2.90 20.59
C ILE A 261 -30.36 2.21 19.73
N ALA A 262 -30.21 0.91 19.44
CA ALA A 262 -31.19 0.14 18.69
C ALA A 262 -32.58 0.17 19.32
N GLY A 263 -32.65 0.10 20.65
CA GLY A 263 -33.91 0.19 21.40
C GLY A 263 -34.66 1.51 21.16
N ALA A 264 -33.93 2.62 20.96
CA ALA A 264 -34.50 3.92 20.64
C ALA A 264 -34.89 4.06 19.16
N ILE A 265 -34.12 3.46 18.25
CA ILE A 265 -34.35 3.57 16.79
C ILE A 265 -35.48 2.66 16.32
N LYS A 266 -35.45 1.38 16.71
CA LYS A 266 -36.40 0.35 16.28
C LYS A 266 -36.78 -0.53 17.47
N PRO A 267 -37.73 -0.09 18.32
CA PRO A 267 -38.23 -0.89 19.43
C PRO A 267 -38.69 -2.28 18.98
N GLY A 268 -38.27 -3.31 19.71
CA GLY A 268 -38.64 -4.71 19.42
C GLY A 268 -37.83 -5.38 18.30
N ALA A 269 -36.78 -4.74 17.77
CA ALA A 269 -35.84 -5.39 16.86
C ALA A 269 -35.17 -6.60 17.53
N LYS A 270 -35.05 -7.70 16.79
CA LYS A 270 -34.43 -8.95 17.26
C LYS A 270 -32.98 -9.09 16.84
N THR A 271 -32.55 -8.30 15.85
CA THR A 271 -31.16 -8.26 15.40
C THR A 271 -30.75 -6.82 15.07
N LEU A 272 -29.45 -6.50 15.17
CA LEU A 272 -28.92 -5.22 14.71
C LEU A 272 -29.06 -5.03 13.19
N ARG A 273 -29.15 -6.13 12.41
CA ARG A 273 -29.43 -6.05 10.97
C ARG A 273 -30.83 -5.50 10.70
N GLU A 274 -31.85 -5.87 11.48
CA GLU A 274 -33.19 -5.30 11.33
C GLU A 274 -33.24 -3.79 11.60
N VAL A 275 -32.40 -3.31 12.54
CA VAL A 275 -32.24 -1.89 12.85
C VAL A 275 -31.55 -1.18 11.68
N ALA A 276 -30.45 -1.74 11.18
CA ALA A 276 -29.75 -1.22 10.00
C ALA A 276 -30.67 -1.17 8.77
N ASP A 277 -31.41 -2.24 8.47
CA ASP A 277 -32.38 -2.30 7.36
C ASP A 277 -33.48 -1.24 7.49
N HIS A 278 -33.88 -0.91 8.71
CA HIS A 278 -34.85 0.14 8.96
C HIS A 278 -34.27 1.52 8.65
N LEU A 279 -33.03 1.79 9.05
CA LEU A 279 -32.31 3.02 8.73
C LEU A 279 -32.05 3.13 7.21
N ASP A 280 -31.57 2.07 6.57
CA ASP A 280 -31.27 2.02 5.13
C ASP A 280 -32.51 2.32 4.26
N LYS A 281 -33.71 1.96 4.74
CA LYS A 281 -34.99 2.18 4.03
C LYS A 281 -35.68 3.49 4.38
N ASP A 282 -35.24 4.18 5.43
CA ASP A 282 -35.85 5.43 5.86
C ASP A 282 -35.48 6.54 4.85
N PRO A 283 -36.46 7.14 4.14
CA PRO A 283 -36.19 8.16 3.13
C PRO A 283 -35.41 9.36 3.67
N LYS A 284 -35.40 9.61 4.99
CA LYS A 284 -34.66 10.72 5.60
C LYS A 284 -33.13 10.56 5.51
N TYR A 285 -32.62 9.34 5.37
CA TYR A 285 -31.19 9.06 5.22
C TYR A 285 -30.78 8.85 3.75
N VAL A 286 -31.72 8.96 2.81
CA VAL A 286 -31.46 8.72 1.39
C VAL A 286 -31.18 10.04 0.67
N ILE A 287 -29.95 10.21 0.22
CA ILE A 287 -29.55 11.33 -0.65
C ILE A 287 -29.67 10.87 -2.11
N LYS A 288 -30.50 11.56 -2.90
CA LYS A 288 -30.74 11.21 -4.30
C LYS A 288 -29.96 12.13 -5.23
N GLY A 289 -29.17 11.56 -6.13
CA GLY A 289 -28.41 12.32 -7.14
C GLY A 289 -26.99 12.64 -6.68
N LYS A 290 -26.06 12.60 -7.62
CA LYS A 290 -24.61 12.73 -7.35
C LYS A 290 -24.27 14.12 -6.80
N GLU A 291 -24.92 15.14 -7.32
CA GLU A 291 -24.74 16.54 -6.94
C GLU A 291 -25.18 16.77 -5.49
N ASN A 292 -26.25 16.10 -5.06
CA ASN A 292 -26.73 16.19 -3.69
C ASN A 292 -25.81 15.45 -2.71
N VAL A 293 -25.19 14.35 -3.13
CA VAL A 293 -24.15 13.66 -2.32
C VAL A 293 -22.95 14.58 -2.13
N VAL A 294 -22.45 15.17 -3.21
CA VAL A 294 -21.33 16.13 -3.14
C VAL A 294 -21.67 17.31 -2.23
N LYS A 295 -22.85 17.91 -2.42
CA LYS A 295 -23.29 19.03 -1.58
C LYS A 295 -23.36 18.63 -0.10
N TYR A 296 -23.95 17.48 0.21
CA TYR A 296 -24.06 17.02 1.59
C TYR A 296 -22.70 16.81 2.24
N LEU A 297 -21.77 16.17 1.53
CA LEU A 297 -20.40 15.94 2.02
C LEU A 297 -19.64 17.25 2.18
N GLN A 298 -19.82 18.21 1.26
CA GLN A 298 -19.21 19.54 1.37
C GLN A 298 -19.75 20.29 2.58
N ASP A 299 -21.08 20.39 2.73
CA ASP A 299 -21.72 21.07 3.86
C ASP A 299 -21.28 20.45 5.20
N PHE A 300 -21.20 19.11 5.27
CA PHE A 300 -20.73 18.39 6.47
C PHE A 300 -19.28 18.73 6.79
N THR A 301 -18.41 18.71 5.77
CA THR A 301 -16.97 18.97 5.92
C THR A 301 -16.72 20.41 6.36
N ASP A 302 -17.39 21.38 5.72
CA ASP A 302 -17.26 22.81 6.06
C ASP A 302 -17.77 23.09 7.48
N ALA A 303 -18.90 22.49 7.87
CA ALA A 303 -19.44 22.60 9.21
C ALA A 303 -18.51 21.99 10.26
N ALA A 304 -17.87 20.85 9.95
CA ALA A 304 -16.89 20.22 10.81
C ALA A 304 -15.65 21.12 10.98
N ILE A 305 -15.03 21.60 9.89
CA ILE A 305 -13.87 22.51 9.97
C ILE A 305 -14.20 23.74 10.82
N LYS A 306 -15.33 24.39 10.56
CA LYS A 306 -15.75 25.58 11.32
C LYS A 306 -15.94 25.31 12.82
N ARG A 307 -16.47 24.14 13.17
CA ARG A 307 -16.70 23.77 14.59
C ARG A 307 -15.39 23.40 15.29
N MET A 308 -14.48 22.74 14.57
CA MET A 308 -13.25 22.22 15.16
C MET A 308 -12.16 23.29 15.27
N ASP A 309 -12.11 24.24 14.32
CA ASP A 309 -11.14 25.35 14.29
C ASP A 309 -11.36 26.34 15.44
N GLY A 310 -10.31 26.62 16.21
CA GLY A 310 -10.29 27.55 17.32
C GLY A 310 -10.86 27.02 18.65
N GLU A 311 -11.68 25.96 18.63
CA GLU A 311 -12.21 25.32 19.85
C GLU A 311 -11.42 24.06 20.24
N TYR A 312 -11.13 23.17 19.29
CA TYR A 312 -10.47 21.89 19.55
C TYR A 312 -9.13 21.74 18.83
N PHE A 313 -8.97 22.44 17.71
CA PHE A 313 -7.76 22.42 16.88
C PHE A 313 -7.40 23.82 16.41
N GLU A 314 -6.11 24.07 16.19
CA GLU A 314 -5.64 25.20 15.39
C GLU A 314 -5.47 24.73 13.94
N ILE A 315 -6.41 25.10 13.07
CA ILE A 315 -6.36 24.68 11.67
C ILE A 315 -5.70 25.79 10.84
N ASP A 316 -4.60 25.46 10.15
CA ASP A 316 -3.92 26.41 9.28
C ASP A 316 -4.80 26.75 8.06
N ASP A 317 -4.90 28.04 7.69
CA ASP A 317 -5.72 28.51 6.58
C ASP A 317 -5.42 27.79 5.25
N ARG A 318 -4.19 27.28 5.06
CA ARG A 318 -3.78 26.53 3.86
C ARG A 318 -4.49 25.19 3.70
N ILE A 319 -5.04 24.63 4.79
CA ILE A 319 -5.71 23.31 4.81
C ILE A 319 -7.17 23.39 5.28
N LYS A 320 -7.73 24.59 5.45
CA LYS A 320 -9.15 24.76 5.85
C LYS A 320 -10.14 24.36 4.77
N ILE A 321 -9.74 24.42 3.51
CA ILE A 321 -10.62 24.12 2.38
C ILE A 321 -10.42 22.65 1.99
N CYS A 322 -11.44 21.84 2.28
CA CYS A 322 -11.50 20.43 1.88
C CYS A 322 -12.66 20.23 0.91
N GLU A 323 -12.35 20.00 -0.37
CA GLU A 323 -13.38 19.87 -1.40
C GLU A 323 -13.89 18.43 -1.52
N ALA A 324 -15.20 18.25 -1.34
CA ALA A 324 -15.88 17.00 -1.68
C ALA A 324 -16.03 16.90 -3.21
N ARG A 325 -15.63 15.77 -3.78
CA ARG A 325 -15.71 15.51 -5.22
C ARG A 325 -16.24 14.11 -5.50
N LEU A 326 -16.74 13.90 -6.72
CA LEU A 326 -17.00 12.55 -7.23
C LEU A 326 -15.68 11.94 -7.68
N ALA A 327 -15.49 10.66 -7.38
CA ALA A 327 -14.42 9.89 -8.01
C ALA A 327 -14.62 9.93 -9.55
N PRO A 328 -13.54 10.21 -10.31
CA PRO A 328 -13.62 10.44 -11.77
C PRO A 328 -14.05 9.21 -12.57
#